data_AF-A0A379K018-F1
#
_entry.id   AF-A0A379K018-F1
#
_cell.length_a   1.000
_cell.length_b   1.000
_cell.length_c   1.000
_cell.angle_alpha   90.00
_cell.angle_beta   90.00
_cell.angle_gamma   90.00
#
_symmetry.space_group_name_H-M   'P 1'
#
loop_
_entity.id
_entity.type
_entity.pdbx_description
1 polymer ?
#
loop_
_entity_poly.entity_id
_entity_poly.type
_entity_poly.pdbx_seq_one_letter_code
_entity_poly.pdbx_strand_id
1 'polypeptide(L)'
;MSIKDSILAVALAAVLPFSCVAYANPEIEPENAAVDAEVIETEDAAQSISPEEFVASLEFKSGRVVLGNDLATLNLPDTLVFLDGENAQRLLVDGWGNPPDDVPPLGMILPAGVSPLADESWGVTVEYEDSGYVSDENAGDIDYGDMLKDMQADVREANTWREENGCEAVQLVGWAAEPH
;
A
#
# COMPACT_ATOMS: atom_id res chain seq x y z
N MET A 1 -26.72 64.31 -6.82
CA MET A 1 -25.94 65.31 -7.59
C MET A 1 -24.62 64.64 -7.93
N SER A 2 -24.40 64.23 -9.18
CA SER A 2 -23.75 65.05 -10.23
C SER A 2 -22.24 65.21 -9.96
N ILE A 3 -21.40 64.24 -10.34
CA ILE A 3 -20.82 63.98 -11.69
C ILE A 3 -19.60 64.88 -11.97
N LYS A 4 -18.45 64.23 -12.20
CA LYS A 4 -17.38 64.52 -13.19
C LYS A 4 -16.14 63.64 -12.95
N ASP A 5 -15.31 63.24 -13.92
CA ASP A 5 -15.50 62.73 -15.31
C ASP A 5 -14.09 62.51 -15.92
N SER A 6 -13.76 61.29 -16.39
CA SER A 6 -12.79 60.95 -17.49
C SER A 6 -12.61 59.41 -17.56
N ILE A 7 -12.80 58.64 -18.66
CA ILE A 7 -12.36 58.72 -20.09
C ILE A 7 -10.89 58.22 -20.23
N LEU A 8 -10.50 57.20 -21.02
CA LEU A 8 -11.13 56.17 -21.92
C LEU A 8 -10.20 54.89 -21.88
N ALA A 9 -10.25 53.74 -22.60
CA ALA A 9 -10.92 53.10 -23.77
C ALA A 9 -10.84 51.53 -23.58
N VAL A 10 -11.43 50.54 -24.29
CA VAL A 10 -11.89 50.30 -25.70
C VAL A 10 -10.73 50.06 -26.70
N ALA A 11 -10.61 48.97 -27.49
CA ALA A 11 -11.42 47.76 -27.79
C ALA A 11 -10.50 46.51 -27.99
N LEU A 12 -10.87 45.24 -27.76
CA LEU A 12 -11.81 44.30 -28.43
C LEU A 12 -11.41 43.80 -29.84
N ALA A 13 -10.80 42.59 -29.91
CA ALA A 13 -10.77 41.59 -31.00
C ALA A 13 -9.79 40.46 -30.59
N ALA A 14 -9.74 39.23 -31.13
CA ALA A 14 -10.70 38.28 -31.73
C ALA A 14 -9.97 36.90 -31.81
N VAL A 15 -10.68 35.77 -31.94
CA VAL A 15 -10.08 34.41 -31.88
C VAL A 15 -9.81 33.84 -33.28
N LEU A 16 -8.69 33.10 -33.47
CA LEU A 16 -8.54 31.81 -34.22
C LEU A 16 -7.03 31.38 -34.28
N PRO A 17 -6.68 30.11 -34.62
CA PRO A 17 -5.40 29.50 -34.26
C PRO A 17 -4.28 29.62 -35.32
N PHE A 18 -3.04 29.32 -34.88
CA PHE A 18 -1.88 29.13 -35.76
C PHE A 18 -1.57 27.64 -35.98
N SER A 19 -1.45 27.26 -37.25
CA SER A 19 -0.85 26.01 -37.74
C SER A 19 -0.08 26.31 -39.03
N CYS A 20 1.01 25.56 -39.29
CA CYS A 20 1.91 25.74 -40.43
C CYS A 20 2.72 27.07 -40.36
N VAL A 21 3.85 27.28 -41.05
CA VAL A 21 4.53 26.53 -42.14
C VAL A 21 6.03 26.39 -41.81
N ALA A 22 6.71 25.39 -42.38
CA ALA A 22 8.17 25.21 -42.24
C ALA A 22 8.98 26.32 -42.93
N TYR A 23 10.17 26.64 -42.40
CA TYR A 23 11.16 27.46 -43.11
C TYR A 23 11.97 26.62 -44.12
N ALA A 24 12.42 27.26 -45.20
CA ALA A 24 12.90 26.59 -46.41
C ALA A 24 14.37 26.15 -46.37
N ASN A 25 14.66 25.08 -47.11
CA ASN A 25 16.00 24.63 -47.50
C ASN A 25 16.68 25.65 -48.46
N PRO A 26 18.02 25.65 -48.57
CA PRO A 26 18.57 25.07 -49.81
C PRO A 26 19.85 24.22 -49.66
N GLU A 27 19.78 23.03 -50.28
CA GLU A 27 20.84 22.38 -51.06
C GLU A 27 22.23 22.13 -50.42
N ILE A 28 22.39 21.00 -49.72
CA ILE A 28 23.43 19.99 -50.05
C ILE A 28 22.85 18.57 -49.89
N GLU A 29 23.01 17.75 -50.93
CA GLU A 29 22.88 16.29 -51.03
C GLU A 29 23.87 15.85 -52.14
N PRO A 30 24.41 14.61 -52.19
CA PRO A 30 24.10 13.45 -51.35
C PRO A 30 25.34 12.70 -50.78
N GLU A 31 25.06 11.55 -50.17
CA GLU A 31 25.87 10.31 -50.17
C GLU A 31 27.00 10.09 -49.14
N ASN A 32 26.88 8.95 -48.44
CA ASN A 32 27.94 8.08 -47.92
C ASN A 32 28.84 8.56 -46.75
N ALA A 33 28.38 8.29 -45.52
CA ALA A 33 29.22 7.66 -44.49
C ALA A 33 28.35 6.85 -43.52
N ALA A 34 28.79 5.65 -43.13
CA ALA A 34 28.23 4.96 -41.97
C ALA A 34 28.75 5.63 -40.68
N VAL A 35 27.92 5.68 -39.65
CA VAL A 35 28.33 6.05 -38.29
C VAL A 35 27.76 5.00 -37.35
N ASP A 36 28.63 4.29 -36.64
CA ASP A 36 28.20 3.26 -35.70
C ASP A 36 27.38 3.89 -34.56
N ALA A 37 26.10 3.52 -34.50
CA ALA A 37 25.27 3.76 -33.34
C ALA A 37 25.64 2.74 -32.26
N GLU A 38 26.76 2.99 -31.58
CA GLU A 38 27.23 2.22 -30.44
C GLU A 38 26.14 2.20 -29.36
N VAL A 39 25.42 1.08 -29.27
CA VAL A 39 24.38 0.88 -28.25
C VAL A 39 25.08 0.74 -26.91
N ILE A 40 25.02 1.80 -26.11
CA ILE A 40 25.47 1.78 -24.73
C ILE A 40 24.50 0.89 -23.95
N GLU A 41 24.84 -0.40 -23.83
CA GLU A 41 24.15 -1.29 -22.90
C GLU A 41 24.44 -0.82 -21.47
N THR A 42 23.41 -0.29 -20.81
CA THR A 42 23.48 0.12 -19.41
C THR A 42 23.37 -1.11 -18.52
N GLU A 43 24.51 -1.74 -18.23
CA GLU A 43 24.66 -2.85 -17.27
C GLU A 43 24.38 -2.40 -15.82
N ASP A 44 23.11 -2.12 -15.49
CA ASP A 44 22.63 -2.02 -14.10
C ASP A 44 21.33 -2.81 -13.93
N ALA A 45 21.41 -4.09 -14.33
CA ALA A 45 20.30 -5.04 -14.29
C ALA A 45 20.15 -5.63 -12.88
N ALA A 46 19.62 -4.83 -11.94
CA ALA A 46 18.98 -5.37 -10.75
C ALA A 46 17.88 -6.36 -11.21
N GLN A 47 18.07 -7.66 -10.95
CA GLN A 47 17.23 -8.71 -11.52
C GLN A 47 15.84 -8.72 -10.89
N SER A 48 14.91 -7.96 -11.49
CA SER A 48 13.50 -8.03 -11.18
C SER A 48 12.95 -9.39 -11.60
N ILE A 49 12.76 -10.30 -10.64
CA ILE A 49 12.02 -11.54 -10.82
C ILE A 49 10.59 -11.24 -11.31
N SER A 50 10.05 -12.08 -12.19
CA SER A 50 8.65 -11.95 -12.60
C SER A 50 7.69 -12.28 -11.44
N PRO A 51 6.44 -11.78 -11.46
CA PRO A 51 5.42 -12.14 -10.47
C PRO A 51 5.21 -13.67 -10.37
N GLU A 52 5.32 -14.37 -11.50
CA GLU A 52 5.22 -15.83 -11.57
C GLU A 52 6.42 -16.53 -10.91
N GLU A 53 7.64 -16.03 -11.12
CA GLU A 53 8.85 -16.54 -10.43
C GLU A 53 8.81 -16.22 -8.92
N PHE A 54 8.30 -15.05 -8.53
CA PHE A 54 8.08 -14.70 -7.13
C PHE A 54 7.10 -15.68 -6.47
N VAL A 55 5.92 -15.93 -7.06
CA VAL A 55 4.96 -16.90 -6.53
C VAL A 55 5.55 -18.32 -6.51
N ALA A 56 6.32 -18.72 -7.53
CA ALA A 56 7.02 -20.00 -7.56
C ALA A 56 8.16 -20.13 -6.51
N SER A 57 8.60 -19.01 -5.91
CA SER A 57 9.60 -18.98 -4.82
C SER A 57 9.00 -19.12 -3.42
N LEU A 58 7.67 -19.25 -3.28
CA LEU A 58 6.97 -19.39 -2.00
C LEU A 58 6.72 -20.89 -1.68
N GLU A 59 7.05 -21.35 -0.48
CA GLU A 59 6.94 -22.77 -0.11
C GLU A 59 5.53 -23.15 0.40
N PHE A 60 4.61 -23.44 -0.52
CA PHE A 60 3.25 -23.89 -0.19
C PHE A 60 3.19 -25.29 0.44
N LYS A 61 2.57 -25.38 1.61
CA LYS A 61 2.35 -26.59 2.41
C LYS A 61 0.87 -26.97 2.44
N SER A 62 0.57 -28.27 2.48
CA SER A 62 -0.81 -28.80 2.42
C SER A 62 -1.06 -29.88 3.47
N GLY A 63 -2.32 -30.10 3.83
CA GLY A 63 -2.70 -31.14 4.80
C GLY A 63 -2.35 -30.76 6.24
N ARG A 64 -1.55 -31.60 6.93
CA ARG A 64 -1.25 -31.42 8.35
C ARG A 64 -0.02 -30.52 8.55
N VAL A 65 -0.22 -29.36 9.18
CA VAL A 65 0.82 -28.35 9.43
C VAL A 65 0.90 -28.03 10.91
N VAL A 66 2.09 -28.16 11.51
CA VAL A 66 2.36 -27.73 12.90
C VAL A 66 2.72 -26.25 12.90
N LEU A 67 2.15 -25.49 13.83
CA LEU A 67 2.41 -24.06 14.00
C LEU A 67 3.31 -23.82 15.21
N GLY A 68 4.24 -22.85 15.06
CA GLY A 68 5.01 -22.23 16.14
C GLY A 68 5.50 -23.18 17.25
N ASN A 69 6.57 -23.94 17.04
CA ASN A 69 7.20 -24.78 18.07
C ASN A 69 6.22 -25.71 18.82
N ASP A 70 5.37 -26.42 18.08
CA ASP A 70 4.32 -27.34 18.58
C ASP A 70 3.17 -26.68 19.38
N LEU A 71 3.00 -25.35 19.32
CA LEU A 71 1.84 -24.64 19.92
C LEU A 71 0.49 -25.14 19.40
N ALA A 72 0.38 -25.43 18.10
CA ALA A 72 -0.87 -25.87 17.48
C ALA A 72 -0.64 -26.78 16.25
N THR A 73 -1.71 -27.38 15.74
CA THR A 73 -1.67 -28.13 14.47
C THR A 73 -2.92 -27.91 13.64
N LEU A 74 -2.75 -27.36 12.45
CA LEU A 74 -3.78 -27.28 11.41
C LEU A 74 -3.88 -28.61 10.66
N ASN A 75 -5.09 -28.94 10.20
CA ASN A 75 -5.34 -30.04 9.27
C ASN A 75 -6.18 -29.47 8.14
N LEU A 76 -5.52 -29.06 7.06
CA LEU A 76 -6.09 -28.32 5.95
C LEU A 76 -6.72 -29.30 4.93
N PRO A 77 -7.90 -28.98 4.36
CA PRO A 77 -8.44 -29.70 3.21
C PRO A 77 -7.64 -29.38 1.93
N ASP A 78 -7.74 -30.22 0.91
CA ASP A 78 -7.04 -30.07 -0.38
C ASP A 78 -7.37 -28.78 -1.14
N THR A 79 -8.42 -28.05 -0.72
CA THR A 79 -8.80 -26.73 -1.26
C THR A 79 -8.00 -25.57 -0.66
N LEU A 80 -7.12 -25.81 0.32
CA LEU A 80 -6.32 -24.78 1.00
C LEU A 80 -4.83 -25.17 1.06
N VAL A 81 -3.98 -24.15 0.98
CA VAL A 81 -2.53 -24.23 1.18
C VAL A 81 -2.10 -23.28 2.29
N PHE A 82 -0.90 -23.48 2.83
CA PHE A 82 -0.30 -22.69 3.90
C PHE A 82 1.10 -22.23 3.50
N LEU A 83 1.41 -20.97 3.81
CA LEU A 83 2.77 -20.43 3.85
C LEU A 83 3.17 -20.26 5.32
N ASP A 84 4.43 -20.56 5.64
CA ASP A 84 5.03 -20.17 6.92
C ASP A 84 5.22 -18.65 7.03
N GLY A 85 5.55 -18.17 8.23
CA GLY A 85 5.67 -16.73 8.53
C GLY A 85 6.60 -15.94 7.60
N GLU A 86 7.72 -16.52 7.17
CA GLU A 86 8.68 -15.86 6.28
C GLU A 86 8.08 -15.68 4.87
N ASN A 87 7.52 -16.74 4.29
CA ASN A 87 6.88 -16.65 2.98
C ASN A 87 5.55 -15.87 3.02
N ALA A 88 4.84 -15.89 4.16
CA ALA A 88 3.66 -15.07 4.39
C ALA A 88 4.01 -13.58 4.43
N GLN A 89 5.02 -13.16 5.21
CA GLN A 89 5.44 -11.76 5.28
C GLN A 89 5.96 -11.25 3.92
N ARG A 90 6.76 -12.06 3.20
CA ARG A 90 7.17 -11.75 1.81
C ARG A 90 5.97 -11.50 0.90
N LEU A 91 4.94 -12.36 0.94
CA LEU A 91 3.75 -12.18 0.11
C LEU A 91 2.94 -10.93 0.53
N LEU A 92 2.79 -10.66 1.83
CA LEU A 92 2.09 -9.46 2.31
C LEU A 92 2.81 -8.17 1.90
N VAL A 93 4.13 -8.12 2.03
CA VAL A 93 4.93 -6.91 1.78
C VAL A 93 5.32 -6.79 0.30
N ASP A 94 6.07 -7.75 -0.25
CA ASP A 94 6.57 -7.69 -1.63
C ASP A 94 5.46 -7.91 -2.67
N GLY A 95 4.47 -8.74 -2.33
CA GLY A 95 3.40 -9.17 -3.24
C GLY A 95 2.13 -8.31 -3.19
N TRP A 96 1.69 -7.90 -2.00
CA TRP A 96 0.47 -7.10 -1.80
C TRP A 96 0.73 -5.63 -1.43
N GLY A 97 1.97 -5.25 -1.09
CA GLY A 97 2.33 -3.87 -0.77
C GLY A 97 1.92 -3.40 0.64
N ASN A 98 1.66 -4.32 1.57
CA ASN A 98 1.46 -3.97 2.98
C ASN A 98 2.77 -3.43 3.60
N PRO A 99 2.69 -2.56 4.62
CA PRO A 99 3.87 -2.24 5.44
C PRO A 99 4.40 -3.52 6.14
N PRO A 100 5.72 -3.60 6.41
CA PRO A 100 6.28 -4.72 7.15
C PRO A 100 5.97 -4.62 8.65
N ASP A 101 5.40 -5.68 9.21
CA ASP A 101 5.21 -5.83 10.66
C ASP A 101 6.53 -6.14 11.40
N ASP A 102 6.68 -5.63 12.63
CA ASP A 102 7.84 -5.90 13.50
C ASP A 102 7.97 -7.39 13.89
N VAL A 103 6.87 -8.14 13.86
CA VAL A 103 6.79 -9.58 14.16
C VAL A 103 6.05 -10.28 13.02
N PRO A 104 6.66 -11.25 12.32
CA PRO A 104 5.98 -12.00 11.29
C PRO A 104 4.83 -12.85 11.88
N PRO A 105 3.73 -13.10 11.12
CA PRO A 105 2.72 -14.07 11.53
C PRO A 105 3.35 -15.49 11.63
N LEU A 106 2.69 -16.42 12.33
CA LEU A 106 3.13 -17.83 12.32
C LEU A 106 3.00 -18.46 10.92
N GLY A 107 2.12 -17.90 10.09
CA GLY A 107 1.96 -18.21 8.67
C GLY A 107 0.68 -17.61 8.10
N MET A 108 0.31 -18.04 6.89
CA MET A 108 -0.90 -17.60 6.20
C MET A 108 -1.54 -18.75 5.42
N ILE A 109 -2.87 -18.84 5.44
CA ILE A 109 -3.68 -19.82 4.71
C ILE A 109 -4.26 -19.16 3.46
N LEU A 110 -4.18 -19.84 2.30
CA LEU A 110 -4.63 -19.35 0.99
C LEU A 110 -5.45 -20.42 0.22
N PRO A 111 -6.29 -20.04 -0.75
CA PRO A 111 -6.99 -20.98 -1.63
C PRO A 111 -6.01 -21.76 -2.53
N ALA A 112 -6.17 -23.09 -2.59
CA ALA A 112 -5.36 -23.93 -3.46
C ALA A 112 -5.72 -23.75 -4.94
N GLY A 113 -4.70 -23.65 -5.81
CA GLY A 113 -4.89 -23.57 -7.27
C GLY A 113 -5.25 -22.19 -7.82
N VAL A 114 -5.34 -21.17 -6.96
CA VAL A 114 -5.47 -19.75 -7.34
C VAL A 114 -4.10 -19.08 -7.10
N SER A 115 -3.70 -18.13 -7.95
CA SER A 115 -2.47 -17.37 -7.71
C SER A 115 -2.66 -16.44 -6.49
N PRO A 116 -1.69 -16.31 -5.57
CA PRO A 116 -1.75 -15.32 -4.50
C PRO A 116 -1.81 -13.87 -4.98
N LEU A 117 -1.49 -13.61 -6.25
CA LEU A 117 -1.48 -12.29 -6.88
C LEU A 117 -2.65 -12.08 -7.87
N ALA A 118 -3.67 -12.94 -7.85
CA ALA A 118 -4.88 -12.78 -8.67
C ALA A 118 -5.96 -11.95 -7.95
N ASP A 119 -6.80 -11.24 -8.70
CA ASP A 119 -7.87 -10.38 -8.16
C ASP A 119 -8.92 -11.15 -7.32
N GLU A 120 -9.14 -12.45 -7.63
CA GLU A 120 -10.03 -13.33 -6.86
C GLU A 120 -9.37 -13.99 -5.62
N SER A 121 -8.10 -13.68 -5.35
CA SER A 121 -7.34 -14.32 -4.28
C SER A 121 -7.62 -13.71 -2.91
N TRP A 122 -7.28 -14.46 -1.86
CA TRP A 122 -7.42 -14.03 -0.46
C TRP A 122 -6.45 -14.82 0.42
N GLY A 123 -6.21 -14.30 1.63
CA GLY A 123 -5.39 -14.95 2.64
C GLY A 123 -5.93 -14.71 4.03
N VAL A 124 -5.61 -15.63 4.94
CA VAL A 124 -5.88 -15.49 6.39
C VAL A 124 -4.56 -15.70 7.11
N THR A 125 -4.01 -14.64 7.71
CA THR A 125 -2.84 -14.75 8.57
C THR A 125 -3.19 -15.53 9.83
N VAL A 126 -2.20 -16.18 10.42
CA VAL A 126 -2.32 -16.94 11.66
C VAL A 126 -1.26 -16.44 12.61
N GLU A 127 -1.68 -15.76 13.67
CA GLU A 127 -0.83 -15.18 14.71
C GLU A 127 -1.07 -15.87 16.06
N TYR A 128 -0.20 -15.59 17.04
CA TYR A 128 -0.36 -16.05 18.42
C TYR A 128 0.03 -14.92 19.38
N GLU A 129 -0.87 -14.61 20.30
CA GLU A 129 -0.67 -13.63 21.38
C GLU A 129 -0.82 -14.35 22.72
N ASP A 130 0.15 -14.19 23.63
CA ASP A 130 0.22 -14.91 24.91
C ASP A 130 -0.64 -14.22 26.01
N SER A 131 -1.80 -13.67 25.62
CA SER A 131 -2.67 -12.81 26.43
C SER A 131 -4.00 -13.47 26.85
N GLY A 132 -4.02 -14.80 26.95
CA GLY A 132 -5.23 -15.61 27.15
C GLY A 132 -5.96 -15.49 28.50
N TYR A 133 -5.52 -14.63 29.42
CA TYR A 133 -6.18 -14.47 30.73
C TYR A 133 -6.09 -13.03 31.28
N VAL A 134 -7.21 -12.30 31.17
CA VAL A 134 -7.48 -11.10 31.96
C VAL A 134 -8.30 -11.52 33.19
N SER A 135 -7.84 -11.19 34.39
CA SER A 135 -8.63 -11.43 35.61
C SER A 135 -9.71 -10.35 35.76
N ASP A 136 -10.96 -10.78 35.82
CA ASP A 136 -12.15 -9.94 36.04
C ASP A 136 -12.17 -9.31 37.46
N GLU A 137 -11.31 -9.77 38.37
CA GLU A 137 -11.25 -9.37 39.78
C GLU A 137 -11.08 -7.85 40.01
N ASN A 138 -10.52 -7.11 39.03
CA ASN A 138 -10.32 -5.66 39.12
C ASN A 138 -11.02 -4.88 37.98
N ALA A 139 -11.90 -5.51 37.19
CA ALA A 139 -12.53 -4.83 36.05
C ALA A 139 -13.33 -3.58 36.47
N GLY A 140 -14.11 -3.70 37.55
CA GLY A 140 -14.88 -2.60 38.13
C GLY A 140 -14.08 -1.51 38.86
N ASP A 141 -12.75 -1.65 38.98
CA ASP A 141 -11.86 -0.62 39.54
C ASP A 141 -11.22 0.27 38.44
N ILE A 142 -11.53 0.03 37.15
CA ILE A 142 -11.01 0.81 36.02
C ILE A 142 -11.82 2.11 35.86
N ASP A 143 -11.14 3.27 35.90
CA ASP A 143 -11.76 4.54 35.50
C ASP A 143 -11.79 4.64 33.96
N TYR A 144 -12.88 4.14 33.38
CA TYR A 144 -13.17 4.23 31.94
C TYR A 144 -13.35 5.67 31.42
N GLY A 145 -13.44 6.67 32.31
CA GLY A 145 -13.48 8.08 31.99
C GLY A 145 -12.08 8.69 31.84
N ASP A 146 -11.11 8.29 32.66
CA ASP A 146 -9.69 8.60 32.47
C ASP A 146 -9.10 7.81 31.28
N MET A 147 -9.39 6.51 31.16
CA MET A 147 -8.99 5.70 29.99
C MET A 147 -9.43 6.33 28.66
N LEU A 148 -10.64 6.89 28.59
CA LEU A 148 -11.13 7.57 27.40
C LEU A 148 -10.35 8.87 27.09
N LYS A 149 -9.87 9.60 28.10
CA LYS A 149 -9.07 10.83 27.91
C LYS A 149 -7.69 10.51 27.33
N ASP A 150 -7.11 9.39 27.76
CA ASP A 150 -5.82 8.89 27.27
C ASP A 150 -5.96 8.39 25.82
N MET A 151 -6.97 7.55 25.52
CA MET A 151 -7.29 7.17 24.13
C MET A 151 -7.58 8.39 23.22
N GLN A 152 -8.23 9.43 23.77
CA GLN A 152 -8.43 10.70 23.07
C GLN A 152 -7.13 11.50 22.88
N ALA A 153 -6.09 11.26 23.68
CA ALA A 153 -4.77 11.87 23.54
C ALA A 153 -3.95 11.15 22.46
N ASP A 154 -3.93 9.82 22.48
CA ASP A 154 -3.24 9.01 21.48
C ASP A 154 -3.76 9.30 20.06
N VAL A 155 -5.09 9.41 19.90
CA VAL A 155 -5.72 9.81 18.62
C VAL A 155 -5.34 11.23 18.20
N ARG A 156 -5.11 12.15 19.15
CA ARG A 156 -4.64 13.51 18.85
C ARG A 156 -3.17 13.55 18.45
N GLU A 157 -2.33 12.68 18.99
CA GLU A 157 -0.92 12.54 18.59
C GLU A 157 -0.79 11.85 17.22
N ALA A 158 -1.51 10.75 17.02
CA ALA A 158 -1.55 10.02 15.74
C ALA A 158 -2.04 10.88 14.55
N ASN A 159 -2.86 11.91 14.81
CA ASN A 159 -3.26 12.88 13.78
C ASN A 159 -2.07 13.66 13.18
N THR A 160 -0.97 13.88 13.90
CA THR A 160 0.20 14.57 13.34
C THR A 160 0.74 13.84 12.12
N TRP A 161 0.93 12.52 12.21
CA TRP A 161 1.36 11.69 11.07
C TRP A 161 0.33 11.72 9.93
N ARG A 162 -0.97 11.76 10.25
CA ARG A 162 -2.03 11.84 9.23
C ARG A 162 -1.96 13.17 8.45
N GLU A 163 -1.84 14.29 9.15
CA GLU A 163 -1.72 15.62 8.55
C GLU A 163 -0.44 15.75 7.71
N GLU A 164 0.70 15.24 8.19
CA GLU A 164 1.97 15.19 7.45
C GLU A 164 1.87 14.37 6.15
N ASN A 165 1.06 13.31 6.15
CA ASN A 165 0.80 12.46 4.98
C ASN A 165 -0.47 12.87 4.19
N GLY A 166 -0.98 14.10 4.40
CA GLY A 166 -2.11 14.66 3.65
C GLY A 166 -3.46 13.97 3.88
N CYS A 167 -3.58 13.16 4.94
CA CYS A 167 -4.79 12.48 5.35
C CYS A 167 -5.63 13.33 6.32
N GLU A 168 -6.95 13.18 6.28
CA GLU A 168 -7.83 13.91 7.20
C GLU A 168 -7.66 13.43 8.67
N ALA A 169 -7.56 14.39 9.58
CA ALA A 169 -7.50 14.18 11.03
C ALA A 169 -8.83 13.63 11.57
N VAL A 170 -8.75 12.73 12.55
CA VAL A 170 -9.92 12.03 13.13
C VAL A 170 -10.05 12.31 14.62
N GLN A 171 -11.26 12.18 15.18
CA GLN A 171 -11.51 12.44 16.60
C GLN A 171 -12.36 11.34 17.24
N LEU A 172 -11.85 10.76 18.33
CA LEU A 172 -12.62 9.88 19.21
C LEU A 172 -13.56 10.74 20.07
N VAL A 173 -14.85 10.76 19.74
CA VAL A 173 -15.84 11.61 20.46
C VAL A 173 -16.15 11.06 21.86
N GLY A 174 -16.25 9.74 22.00
CA GLY A 174 -16.58 9.05 23.25
C GLY A 174 -17.01 7.60 23.01
N TRP A 175 -17.38 6.90 24.09
CA TRP A 175 -17.94 5.56 24.01
C TRP A 175 -19.31 5.55 23.29
N ALA A 176 -19.55 4.57 22.42
CA ALA A 176 -20.87 4.36 21.80
C ALA A 176 -21.87 3.71 22.76
N ALA A 177 -21.37 2.87 23.66
CA ALA A 177 -21.97 2.44 24.91
C ALA A 177 -20.83 2.32 25.94
N GLU A 178 -21.03 2.81 27.16
CA GLU A 178 -19.99 2.79 28.19
C GLU A 178 -19.75 1.37 28.71
N PRO A 179 -18.49 1.00 29.07
CA PRO A 179 -18.19 -0.26 29.75
C PRO A 179 -18.95 -0.45 31.08
N HIS A 180 -18.91 -1.67 31.63
CA HIS A 180 -19.67 -2.11 32.82
C HIS A 180 -18.78 -2.93 33.75
#